data_AF-A0A843F569-F1
#
_entry.id   AF-A0A843F569-F1
#
_cell.length_a   1.000
_cell.length_b   1.000
_cell.length_c   1.000
_cell.angle_alpha   90.00
_cell.angle_beta   90.00
_cell.angle_gamma   90.00
#
_symmetry.space_group_name_H-M   'P 1'
#
loop_
_entity.id
_entity.type
_entity.pdbx_description
1 polymer ?
#
loop_
_entity_poly.entity_id
_entity_poly.type
_entity_poly.pdbx_seq_one_letter_code
_entity_poly.pdbx_strand_id
1 'polypeptide(L)'
;LDADQRIQEKHKNKNLKHEYQANLNVLYGLIKLDMPDVLSQNPKERQDAVNRILKIAESNMVVKNEGIDRNPERIVKDPTNKYPPGQKRGE
;
A
#
# COMPACT_ATOMS: atom_id res chain seq x y z
N LEU A 1 4.33 20.08 -3.03
CA LEU A 1 5.64 19.48 -3.36
C LEU A 1 6.42 19.51 -2.06
N ASP A 2 6.77 18.41 -1.40
CA ASP A 2 7.10 17.14 -2.03
C ASP A 2 7.28 16.01 -0.98
N ALA A 3 6.17 15.50 -0.44
CA ALA A 3 6.20 14.33 0.45
C ALA A 3 6.74 13.09 -0.31
N ASP A 4 6.43 13.01 -1.61
CA ASP A 4 6.89 11.97 -2.51
C ASP A 4 8.40 12.05 -2.76
N GLN A 5 8.98 13.23 -3.04
CA GLN A 5 10.44 13.36 -3.12
C GLN A 5 11.14 12.95 -1.83
N ARG A 6 10.61 13.31 -0.65
CA ARG A 6 11.22 12.93 0.63
C ARG A 6 11.24 11.43 0.87
N ILE A 7 10.18 10.72 0.47
CA ILE A 7 10.11 9.27 0.53
C ILE A 7 11.13 8.68 -0.46
N GLN A 8 11.20 9.19 -1.68
CA GLN A 8 12.18 8.70 -2.66
C GLN A 8 13.63 8.98 -2.24
N GLU A 9 13.95 10.13 -1.63
CA GLU A 9 15.29 10.47 -1.15
C GLU A 9 15.76 9.57 0.00
N LYS A 10 14.90 9.30 1.00
CA LYS A 10 15.19 8.32 2.08
C LYS A 10 15.49 6.92 1.54
N HIS A 11 14.94 6.60 0.37
CA HIS A 11 15.00 5.30 -0.26
C HIS A 11 16.04 5.23 -1.39
N LYS A 12 16.58 6.35 -1.86
CA LYS A 12 17.58 6.44 -2.96
C LYS A 12 18.89 5.69 -2.68
N ASN A 13 19.33 5.64 -1.42
CA ASN A 13 20.55 4.93 -1.01
C ASN A 13 20.33 3.43 -0.77
N LYS A 14 19.06 3.00 -0.68
CA LYS A 14 18.71 1.59 -0.74
C LYS A 14 18.58 1.33 -2.23
N ASN A 15 19.40 0.46 -2.80
CA ASN A 15 19.41 0.15 -4.23
C ASN A 15 18.07 -0.54 -4.64
N LEU A 16 16.97 0.20 -4.58
CA LEU A 16 15.62 -0.30 -4.61
C LEU A 16 15.22 -0.47 -6.05
N LYS A 17 14.96 -1.72 -6.41
CA LYS A 17 14.59 -2.15 -7.76
C LYS A 17 13.31 -1.49 -8.30
N HIS A 18 12.50 -0.87 -7.43
CA HIS A 18 11.17 -0.37 -7.75
C HIS A 18 10.86 0.96 -7.04
N GLU A 19 10.02 1.80 -7.64
CA GLU A 19 9.37 2.91 -6.94
C GLU A 19 8.32 2.39 -5.96
N TYR A 20 8.11 3.09 -4.84
CA TYR A 20 7.13 2.72 -3.82
C TYR A 20 6.10 3.84 -3.63
N GLN A 21 4.88 3.47 -3.28
CA GLN A 21 3.77 4.36 -2.94
C GLN A 21 3.10 3.92 -1.64
N ALA A 22 2.40 4.85 -0.99
CA ALA A 22 1.62 4.51 0.20
C ALA A 22 0.51 3.50 -0.13
N ASN A 23 0.34 2.47 0.70
CA ASN A 23 -0.79 1.57 0.58
C ASN A 23 -2.07 2.25 1.09
N LEU A 24 -2.85 2.80 0.17
CA LEU A 24 -4.07 3.55 0.49
C LEU A 24 -5.10 2.74 1.30
N ASN A 25 -5.17 1.41 1.12
CA ASN A 25 -6.10 0.57 1.87
C ASN A 25 -5.72 0.51 3.36
N VAL A 26 -4.42 0.33 3.64
CA VAL A 26 -3.89 0.34 5.01
C VAL A 26 -4.03 1.74 5.61
N LEU A 27 -3.69 2.78 4.83
CA LEU A 27 -3.80 4.17 5.26
C LEU A 27 -5.24 4.53 5.66
N TYR A 28 -6.22 4.14 4.85
CA TYR A 28 -7.63 4.43 5.11
C TYR A 28 -8.15 3.72 6.36
N GLY A 29 -7.74 2.47 6.59
CA GLY A 29 -8.06 1.74 7.81
C GLY A 29 -7.49 2.41 9.06
N LEU A 30 -6.24 2.85 9.00
CA LEU A 30 -5.57 3.53 10.11
C LEU A 30 -6.20 4.89 10.42
N ILE A 31 -6.47 5.70 9.39
CA ILE A 31 -7.13 6.99 9.58
C ILE A 31 -8.47 6.81 10.27
N LYS A 32 -9.26 5.78 9.90
CA LYS A 32 -10.53 5.47 10.59
C LYS A 32 -10.34 5.11 12.06
N LEU A 33 -9.32 4.32 12.38
CA LEU A 33 -9.04 3.88 13.76
C LEU A 33 -8.53 5.03 14.64
N ASP A 34 -7.60 5.83 14.13
CA ASP A 34 -6.97 6.94 14.84
C ASP A 34 -7.79 8.25 14.74
N MET A 35 -8.91 8.28 14.01
CA MET A 35 -9.71 9.50 13.77
C MET A 35 -10.12 10.24 15.06
N PRO A 36 -10.57 9.56 16.13
CA PRO A 36 -10.93 10.25 17.38
C PRO A 36 -9.73 11.00 17.98
N ASP A 37 -8.54 10.39 17.96
CA ASP A 37 -7.32 10.98 18.50
C ASP A 37 -6.82 12.13 17.61
N VAL A 38 -6.96 12.01 16.27
CA VAL A 38 -6.67 13.09 15.32
C VAL A 38 -7.58 14.30 15.54
N LEU A 39 -8.84 14.07 15.91
CA LEU A 39 -9.82 15.12 16.21
C LEU A 39 -9.80 15.58 17.67
N SER A 40 -8.90 15.03 18.49
CA SER A 40 -8.77 15.41 19.90
C SER A 40 -8.43 16.89 20.04
N GLN A 41 -8.99 17.52 21.07
CA GLN A 41 -8.64 18.88 21.47
C GLN A 41 -7.25 18.92 22.13
N ASN A 42 -6.73 17.77 22.55
CA ASN A 42 -5.38 17.66 23.10
C ASN A 42 -4.35 17.66 21.95
N PRO A 43 -3.48 18.69 21.85
CA PRO A 43 -2.51 18.78 20.77
C PRO A 43 -1.49 17.64 20.78
N LYS A 44 -1.21 17.05 21.95
CA LYS A 44 -0.28 15.93 22.08
C LYS A 44 -0.86 14.64 21.49
N GLU A 45 -2.11 14.32 21.83
CA GLU A 45 -2.82 13.15 21.28
C GLU A 45 -2.94 13.23 19.77
N ARG A 46 -3.29 14.42 19.25
CA ARG A 46 -3.35 14.65 17.81
C ARG A 46 -2.00 14.43 17.13
N GLN A 47 -0.92 14.95 17.71
CA GLN A 47 0.42 14.77 17.15
C GLN A 47 0.87 13.30 17.20
N ASP A 48 0.57 12.61 18.29
CA ASP A 48 0.89 11.19 18.45
C ASP A 48 0.12 10.33 17.44
N ALA A 49 -1.17 10.62 17.20
CA ALA A 49 -1.99 9.95 16.20
C ALA A 49 -1.43 10.14 14.78
N VAL A 50 -1.08 11.38 14.41
CA VAL A 50 -0.46 11.67 13.10
C VAL A 50 0.86 10.92 12.95
N ASN A 51 1.70 10.89 14.00
CA ASN A 51 2.97 10.17 13.97
C ASN A 51 2.77 8.64 13.82
N ARG A 52 1.75 8.06 14.46
CA ARG A 52 1.40 6.63 14.29
C ARG A 52 0.98 6.33 12.86
N ILE A 53 0.06 7.12 12.30
CA ILE A 53 -0.41 6.96 10.91
C ILE A 53 0.78 7.02 9.94
N LEU A 54 1.65 8.02 10.08
CA LEU A 54 2.83 8.17 9.21
C LEU A 54 3.80 7.00 9.34
N LYS A 55 4.11 6.55 10.55
CA LYS A 55 5.05 5.44 10.77
C LYS A 55 4.55 4.15 10.15
N ILE A 56 3.25 3.87 10.26
CA ILE A 56 2.67 2.66 9.68
C ILE A 56 2.53 2.79 8.15
N ALA A 57 2.23 3.99 7.65
CA ALA A 57 2.22 4.26 6.21
C ALA A 57 3.60 4.04 5.57
N GLU A 58 4.67 4.54 6.21
CA GLU A 58 6.06 4.33 5.77
C GLU A 58 6.46 2.84 5.82
N SER A 59 5.98 2.06 6.80
CA SER A 59 6.30 0.63 6.90
C SER A 59 5.46 -0.27 5.98
N ASN A 60 4.30 0.20 5.52
CA ASN A 60 3.38 -0.54 4.66
C ASN A 60 3.33 0.03 3.23
N MET A 61 4.41 0.60 2.73
CA MET A 61 4.48 1.03 1.35
C MET A 61 4.40 -0.17 0.40
N VAL A 62 3.70 0.00 -0.71
CA VAL A 62 3.59 -0.99 -1.79
C VAL A 62 4.37 -0.51 -2.99
N VAL A 63 4.82 -1.45 -3.82
CA VAL A 63 5.47 -1.10 -5.09
C VAL A 63 4.49 -0.25 -5.92
N LYS A 64 4.94 0.92 -6.33
CA LYS A 64 4.25 1.74 -7.31
C LYS A 64 4.33 0.95 -8.61
N ASN A 65 3.19 0.46 -9.08
CA ASN A 65 3.15 -0.24 -10.34
C ASN A 65 3.63 0.73 -11.43
N GLU A 66 4.87 0.55 -11.89
CA GLU A 66 5.24 0.94 -13.25
C GLU A 66 4.21 0.28 -14.15
N GLY A 67 3.50 1.10 -14.93
CA GLY A 67 2.23 0.76 -15.55
C GLY A 67 2.08 -0.73 -15.82
N ILE A 68 1.15 -1.38 -15.11
CA ILE A 68 0.74 -2.72 -15.50
C ILE A 68 0.23 -2.55 -16.92
N ASP A 69 1.05 -2.95 -17.88
CA ASP A 69 0.61 -3.34 -19.20
C ASP A 69 -0.30 -4.53 -18.94
N ARG A 70 -1.56 -4.20 -18.62
CA ARG A 70 -2.60 -5.16 -18.30
C ARG A 70 -2.88 -5.82 -19.63
N ASN A 71 -2.09 -6.83 -19.98
CA ASN A 71 -2.42 -7.69 -21.09
C ASN A 71 -3.82 -8.25 -20.78
N PRO A 72 -4.89 -7.80 -21.47
CA PRO A 72 -6.25 -8.14 -21.13
C PRO A 72 -6.55 -9.62 -21.38
N GLU A 73 -5.62 -10.35 -22.00
CA GLU A 73 -5.77 -11.77 -22.32
C GLU A 73 -5.53 -12.72 -21.15
N ARG A 74 -5.02 -12.25 -20.00
CA ARG A 74 -4.89 -13.14 -18.84
C ARG A 74 -6.23 -13.32 -18.14
N ILE A 75 -6.81 -14.47 -18.43
CA ILE A 75 -7.96 -15.14 -17.83
C ILE A 75 -9.27 -14.90 -18.62
N VAL A 76 -9.31 -15.44 -19.84
CA VAL A 76 -10.54 -16.10 -20.28
C VAL A 76 -10.77 -17.24 -19.30
N LYS A 77 -11.70 -17.05 -18.35
CA LYS A 77 -12.18 -18.17 -17.52
C LYS A 77 -12.82 -19.16 -18.48
N ASP A 78 -12.16 -20.28 -18.73
CA ASP A 78 -12.82 -21.40 -19.38
C ASP A 78 -14.00 -21.80 -18.48
N PRO A 79 -15.27 -21.63 -18.92
CA PRO A 79 -16.43 -21.89 -18.10
C PRO A 79 -16.56 -23.38 -17.73
N THR A 80 -15.78 -24.27 -18.35
CA THR A 80 -15.73 -25.69 -18.01
C THR A 80 -14.72 -26.03 -16.92
N ASN A 81 -13.81 -25.12 -16.56
CA ASN A 81 -12.77 -25.37 -15.58
C ASN A 81 -13.26 -25.06 -14.15
N LYS A 82 -13.63 -26.11 -13.41
CA LYS A 82 -14.13 -26.03 -12.01
C LYS A 82 -13.05 -25.77 -10.95
N TYR A 83 -11.79 -25.56 -11.35
CA TYR A 83 -10.67 -25.44 -10.40
C TYR A 83 -10.07 -24.03 -10.40
N PRO A 84 -9.71 -23.48 -9.22
CA PRO A 84 -9.05 -22.18 -9.14
C PRO A 84 -7.68 -22.21 -9.83
N PRO A 85 -7.20 -21.07 -10.36
CA PRO A 85 -5.92 -21.00 -11.03
C PRO A 85 -4.79 -21.40 -10.07
N GLY A 86 -4.05 -22.46 -10.40
CA GLY A 86 -2.88 -22.90 -9.62
C GLY A 86 -2.93 -24.35 -9.12
N GLN A 87 -4.08 -25.04 -9.18
CA GLN A 87 -4.12 -26.48 -8.90
C GLN A 87 -3.95 -27.29 -10.18
N LYS A 88 -2.81 -27.97 -10.33
CA LYS A 88 -2.68 -29.08 -11.28
C LYS A 88 -3.34 -30.31 -10.67
N ARG A 89 -4.04 -31.08 -11.50
CA ARG A 89 -4.69 -32.33 -11.10
C ARG A 89 -3.63 -33.43 -10.97
N GLY A 90 -3.34 -33.85 -9.74
CA GLY A 90 -2.51 -35.02 -9.43
C GLY A 90 -1.00 -34.76 -9.52
N GLU A 91 -0.40 -34.40 -8.39
CA GLU A 91 0.91 -34.91 -7.96
C GLU A 91 0.72 -35.54 -6.57
#